data_AF-A0A2P8IFU9-F1
#
_entry.id   AF-A0A2P8IFU9-F1
#
_cell.length_a   1.000
_cell.length_b   1.000
_cell.length_c   1.000
_cell.angle_alpha   90.00
_cell.angle_beta   90.00
_cell.angle_gamma   90.00
#
_symmetry.space_group_name_H-M   'P 1'
#
loop_
_entity.id
_entity.type
_entity.pdbx_description
1 polymer ?
#
loop_
_entity_poly.entity_id
_entity_poly.type
_entity_poly.pdbx_seq_one_letter_code
_entity_poly.pdbx_strand_id
1 'polypeptide(L)' 'MLKAIAEGRGQLVGGRRPNLAVDGLWCDFTATNDLVLGGLVRSAGSTAVLTTTGAAVLDLLAR' A
#
# COMPACT_ATOMS: atom_id res chain seq x y z
N MET A 1 1.71 -0.01 8.10
CA MET A 1 1.41 -0.32 6.69
C MET A 1 2.19 0.56 5.72
N LEU A 2 1.94 1.88 5.62
CA LEU A 2 2.64 2.77 4.67
C LEU A 2 4.18 2.71 4.78
N LYS A 3 4.73 2.73 6.00
CA LYS A 3 6.17 2.58 6.23
C LYS A 3 6.75 1.28 5.65
N ALA A 4 6.05 0.16 5.82
CA ALA A 4 6.48 -1.13 5.28
C ALA A 4 6.46 -1.17 3.75
N ILE A 5 5.47 -0.51 3.13
CA ILE A 5 5.40 -0.35 1.67
C ILE A 5 6.55 0.54 1.18
N ALA A 6 6.85 1.63 1.87
CA ALA A 6 8.00 2.48 1.55
C ALA A 6 9.34 1.73 1.62
N GLU A 7 9.46 0.77 2.55
CA GLU A 7 10.61 -0.13 2.69
C GLU A 7 10.61 -1.28 1.67
N GLY A 8 9.65 -1.34 0.74
CA GLY A 8 9.58 -2.37 -0.31
C GLY A 8 9.05 -3.73 0.16
N ARG A 9 8.47 -3.81 1.37
CA ARG A 9 7.98 -5.06 1.98
C ARG A 9 6.52 -5.39 1.64
N GLY A 10 5.86 -4.54 0.87
CA GLY A 10 4.47 -4.68 0.48
C GLY A 10 4.28 -5.37 -0.88
N GLN A 11 3.27 -6.23 -0.97
CA GLN A 11 2.84 -6.86 -2.22
C GLN A 11 1.38 -6.53 -2.48
N LEU A 12 1.09 -5.96 -3.64
CA LEU A 12 -0.28 -5.66 -4.06
C LEU A 12 -0.67 -6.66 -5.14
N VAL A 13 -1.56 -7.58 -4.78
CA VAL A 13 -2.07 -8.60 -5.71
C VAL A 13 -3.39 -8.11 -6.30
N GLY A 14 -3.40 -8.01 -7.63
CA GLY A 14 -4.52 -7.49 -8.39
C GLY A 14 -5.38 -8.58 -9.02
N GLY A 15 -6.69 -8.50 -8.76
CA GLY A 15 -7.77 -9.14 -9.52
C GLY A 15 -8.90 -8.11 -9.72
N ARG A 16 -10.17 -8.48 -9.46
CA ARG A 16 -11.28 -7.49 -9.41
C ARG A 16 -11.21 -6.55 -8.20
N ARG A 17 -10.50 -6.94 -7.14
CA ARG A 17 -10.36 -6.18 -5.89
C ARG A 17 -8.90 -6.24 -5.43
N PRO A 18 -8.33 -5.13 -4.93
CA PRO A 18 -6.96 -5.11 -4.45
C PRO A 18 -6.84 -5.89 -3.13
N ASN A 19 -5.81 -6.73 -3.02
CA ASN A 19 -5.40 -7.37 -1.77
C ASN A 19 -3.94 -7.03 -1.49
N LEU A 20 -3.64 -6.61 -0.26
CA LEU A 20 -2.30 -6.20 0.15
C LEU A 20 -1.75 -7.19 1.17
N ALA A 21 -0.52 -7.63 0.94
CA ALA A 21 0.27 -8.34 1.94
C ALA A 21 1.48 -7.49 2.35
N VAL A 22 1.87 -7.59 3.62
CA VAL A 22 3.13 -7.04 4.14
C VAL A 22 3.84 -8.17 4.89
N ASP A 23 5.10 -8.43 4.55
CA ASP A 23 5.87 -9.56 5.11
C ASP A 23 5.16 -10.91 5.00
N GLY A 24 4.37 -11.12 3.94
CA GLY A 24 3.60 -12.35 3.71
C GLY A 24 2.28 -12.44 4.50
N LEU A 25 1.91 -11.43 5.29
CA LEU A 25 0.65 -11.37 6.02
C LEU A 25 -0.36 -10.46 5.33
N TRP A 26 -1.58 -10.97 5.13
CA TRP A 26 -2.67 -10.21 4.52
C TRP A 26 -3.14 -9.07 5.42
N CYS A 27 -3.22 -7.88 4.84
CA CYS A 27 -3.80 -6.71 5.47
C CYS A 27 -5.33 -6.72 5.34
N ASP A 28 -5.99 -5.92 6.17
CA ASP A 28 -7.45 -5.76 6.10
C ASP A 28 -7.92 -5.31 4.71
N PHE A 29 -9.03 -5.88 4.26
CA PHE A 29 -9.58 -5.64 2.94
C PHE A 29 -10.04 -4.19 2.76
N THR A 30 -10.73 -3.63 3.75
CA THR A 30 -11.26 -2.26 3.70
C THR A 30 -10.10 -1.27 3.67
N ALA A 31 -9.13 -1.42 4.59
CA ALA A 31 -7.94 -0.58 4.63
C ALA A 31 -7.13 -0.65 3.31
N THR A 32 -7.04 -1.82 2.70
CA THR A 32 -6.39 -2.00 1.40
C THR A 32 -7.11 -1.21 0.30
N ASN A 33 -8.45 -1.27 0.26
CA ASN A 33 -9.22 -0.53 -0.74
C ASN A 33 -9.10 0.97 -0.52
N ASP A 34 -9.18 1.44 0.71
CA ASP A 34 -9.05 2.88 1.01
C ASP A 34 -7.70 3.43 0.57
N LEU A 35 -6.61 2.67 0.78
CA LEU A 35 -5.28 3.06 0.30
C LEU A 35 -5.18 3.13 -1.22
N VAL A 36 -5.75 2.15 -1.93
CA VAL A 36 -5.66 2.07 -3.40
C VAL A 36 -6.60 3.07 -4.05
N LEU A 37 -7.85 3.13 -3.63
CA LEU A 37 -8.86 4.05 -4.16
C LEU A 37 -8.57 5.51 -3.76
N GLY A 38 -8.02 5.73 -2.57
CA GLY A 38 -7.50 7.03 -2.15
C GLY A 38 -6.23 7.45 -2.90
N GLY A 39 -5.64 6.55 -3.70
CA GLY A 39 -4.46 6.85 -4.50
C GLY A 39 -3.17 6.98 -3.69
N LEU A 40 -3.08 6.39 -2.50
CA LEU A 40 -1.87 6.38 -1.67
C LEU A 40 -0.90 5.27 -2.09
N VAL A 41 -1.42 4.15 -2.61
CA VAL A 41 -0.64 2.97 -3.00
C VAL A 41 -1.05 2.53 -4.40
N ARG A 42 -0.08 2.08 -5.20
CA ARG A 42 -0.33 1.44 -6.50
C ARG A 42 0.50 0.17 -6.66
N SER A 43 0.14 -0.66 -7.64
CA SER A 43 0.94 -1.83 -8.03
C SER A 43 2.06 -1.43 -8.99
N ALA A 44 3.24 -2.00 -8.77
CA ALA A 44 4.32 -2.09 -9.75
C ALA A 44 4.67 -3.58 -9.92
N GLY A 45 3.98 -4.26 -10.85
CA GLY A 45 3.95 -5.72 -10.86
C GLY A 45 3.21 -6.26 -9.65
N SER A 46 3.78 -7.25 -8.94
CA SER A 46 3.25 -7.75 -7.66
C SER A 46 3.67 -6.90 -6.45
N THR A 47 4.52 -5.90 -6.64
CA THR A 47 5.03 -5.06 -5.54
C THR A 47 4.09 -3.89 -5.29
N ALA A 48 3.76 -3.63 -4.03
CA ALA A 48 3.07 -2.42 -3.62
C ALA A 48 4.08 -1.27 -3.52
N VAL A 49 3.77 -0.12 -4.11
CA VAL A 49 4.61 1.09 -4.02
C VAL A 49 3.77 2.29 -3.61
N LEU A 50 4.36 3.20 -2.83
CA LEU A 50 3.71 4.47 -2.51
C LEU A 50 3.62 5.34 -3.77
N THR A 51 2.50 6.05 -3.89
CA THR A 51 2.41 7.20 -4.80
C THR A 51 3.06 8.42 -4.17
N THR A 52 3.18 9.51 -4.94
CA THR A 52 3.61 10.81 -4.39
C THR A 52 2.73 11.24 -3.21
N THR A 53 1.42 11.07 -3.32
CA THR A 53 0.46 11.36 -2.23
C THR A 53 0.69 10.45 -1.03
N GLY A 54 0.88 9.14 -1.24
CA GLY A 54 1.12 8.20 -0.15
C GLY A 54 2.42 8.49 0.61
N ALA A 55 3.47 8.90 -0.11
CA ALA A 55 4.74 9.32 0.50
C ALA A 55 4.56 10.59 1.35
N ALA A 56 3.85 11.60 0.83
CA ALA A 56 3.57 12.82 1.59
C ALA A 56 2.75 12.55 2.88
N VAL A 57 1.77 11.64 2.83
CA VAL A 57 1.01 11.22 4.02
C VAL A 57 1.91 10.52 5.03
N LEU A 58 2.81 9.62 4.58
CA LEU A 58 3.75 8.96 5.48
C LEU A 58 4.66 9.98 6.18
N ASP A 59 5.17 10.97 5.45
CA ASP A 59 6.02 12.03 6.01
C ASP A 59 5.27 12.91 7.03
N LEU A 60 3.97 13.14 6.83
CA LEU A 60 3.14 13.88 7.78
C LEU A 60 2.89 13.09 9.07
N LEU A 61 2.72 11.77 8.97
CA LEU A 61 2.50 10.88 10.12
C LEU A 61 3.78 10.55 10.89
N ALA A 62 4.95 10.78 10.31
CA ALA A 62 6.26 10.52 10.92
C ALA A 62 6.80 11.72 11.74
N ARG A 63 6.03 12.81 11.83
CA ARG A 63 6.32 14.02 12.62
C ARG A 63 5.57 13.98 13.93
#